data_AF-A0A8H5MQA0-F1
#
_entry.id   AF-A0A8H5MQA0-F1
#
_cell.length_a   1.000
_cell.length_b   1.000
_cell.length_c   1.000
_cell.angle_alpha   90.00
_cell.angle_beta   90.00
_cell.angle_gamma   90.00
#
_symmetry.space_group_name_H-M   'P 1'
#
loop_
_entity.id
_entity.type
_entity.pdbx_description
1 polymer ?
#
loop_
_entity_poly.entity_id
_entity_poly.type
_entity_poly.pdbx_seq_one_letter_code
_entity_poly.pdbx_strand_id
1 'polypeptide(L)'
;MPLRRFSGCMGSSPDVDLHLTIGVCTEPMEGLPNHWILMLTDADAEYATCYHPLGGPSRRRPWELVIESGERRSWDVDRFSYVSKISARYARQVKVSAKKIPCGFSQRWVVRVLWDLELQKVIPPGMARKIAQDVEEDPYADASPIVEEHEGFRDQMFDWVEKHCRPSLSFL
;
A
#
# COMPACT_ATOMS: atom_id res chain seq x y z
N MET A 1 29.68 -37.61 -28.33
CA MET A 1 29.09 -36.25 -28.35
C MET A 1 28.41 -36.00 -27.01
N PRO A 2 28.85 -35.03 -26.19
CA PRO A 2 28.13 -34.68 -24.97
C PRO A 2 27.13 -33.54 -25.25
N LEU A 3 25.94 -33.67 -24.68
CA LEU A 3 24.87 -32.68 -24.72
C LEU A 3 25.32 -31.40 -24.02
N ARG A 4 25.30 -30.28 -24.75
CA ARG A 4 25.55 -28.95 -24.20
C ARG A 4 24.45 -28.63 -23.18
N ARG A 5 24.84 -28.44 -21.92
CA ARG A 5 24.00 -27.76 -20.92
C ARG A 5 23.77 -26.33 -21.42
N PHE A 6 22.53 -26.01 -21.73
CA PHE A 6 22.12 -24.62 -21.85
C PHE A 6 22.18 -24.00 -20.44
N SER A 7 23.29 -23.30 -20.16
CA SER A 7 23.33 -22.28 -19.14
C SER A 7 22.46 -21.13 -19.65
N GLY A 8 21.16 -21.22 -19.38
CA GLY A 8 20.26 -20.10 -19.52
C GLY A 8 20.65 -19.06 -18.48
N CYS A 9 21.38 -18.05 -18.91
CA CYS A 9 21.53 -16.81 -18.17
C CYS A 9 20.11 -16.35 -17.82
N MET A 10 19.81 -16.18 -16.52
CA MET A 10 18.63 -15.45 -16.09
C MET A 10 18.76 -14.04 -16.67
N GLY A 11 18.12 -13.82 -17.82
CA GLY A 11 17.91 -12.48 -18.32
C GLY A 11 17.14 -11.75 -17.25
N SER A 12 17.79 -10.76 -16.62
CA SER A 12 17.10 -9.71 -15.90
C SER A 12 16.01 -9.19 -16.82
N SER A 13 14.76 -9.44 -16.45
CA SER A 13 13.64 -8.67 -16.97
C SER A 13 14.05 -7.20 -16.93
N PRO A 14 13.75 -6.39 -17.96
CA PRO A 14 13.96 -4.95 -17.84
C PRO A 14 13.33 -4.50 -16.52
N ASP A 15 14.09 -3.74 -15.73
CA ASP A 15 13.60 -3.15 -14.47
C ASP A 15 12.39 -2.29 -14.86
N VAL A 16 11.19 -2.87 -14.75
CA VAL A 16 9.96 -2.15 -15.03
C VAL A 16 9.85 -1.08 -13.97
N ASP A 17 9.83 0.17 -14.39
CA ASP A 17 9.68 1.27 -13.46
C ASP A 17 8.20 1.49 -13.14
N LEU A 18 7.94 1.79 -11.87
CA LEU A 18 6.64 2.15 -11.34
C LEU A 18 6.69 3.61 -10.88
N HIS A 19 5.53 4.25 -10.87
CA HIS A 19 5.37 5.57 -10.26
C HIS A 19 4.67 5.44 -8.91
N LEU A 20 5.30 6.00 -7.89
CA LEU A 20 4.68 6.23 -6.59
C LEU A 20 4.01 7.61 -6.63
N THR A 21 2.71 7.64 -6.42
CA THR A 21 1.87 8.84 -6.45
C THR A 21 0.93 8.86 -5.25
N ILE A 22 0.36 10.03 -4.97
CA ILE A 22 -0.69 10.21 -3.97
C ILE A 22 -1.93 10.66 -4.72
N GLY A 23 -2.98 9.86 -4.70
CA GLY A 23 -4.32 10.29 -5.10
C GLY A 23 -4.98 11.06 -3.95
N VAL A 24 -5.56 12.21 -4.24
CA VAL A 24 -6.34 12.99 -3.29
C VAL A 24 -7.80 12.99 -3.72
N CYS A 25 -8.65 12.48 -2.85
CA CYS A 25 -10.10 12.49 -2.97
C CYS A 25 -10.64 13.63 -2.10
N THR A 26 -11.32 14.58 -2.73
CA THR A 26 -11.95 15.73 -2.10
C THR A 26 -13.32 15.28 -1.63
N GLU A 27 -13.53 15.24 -0.32
CA GLU A 27 -14.84 14.89 0.21
C GLU A 27 -15.83 16.02 -0.12
N PRO A 28 -17.02 15.72 -0.69
CA PRO A 28 -17.97 16.74 -1.13
C PRO A 28 -18.64 17.50 0.02
N MET A 29 -18.44 17.08 1.27
CA MET A 29 -18.95 17.77 2.45
C MET A 29 -17.94 18.83 2.94
N GLU A 30 -18.37 20.08 3.02
CA GLU A 30 -17.56 21.17 3.57
C GLU A 30 -17.03 20.84 4.97
N GLY A 31 -15.72 21.02 5.15
CA GLY A 31 -15.05 20.88 6.44
C GLY A 31 -14.50 19.48 6.76
N LEU A 32 -14.68 18.49 5.89
CA LEU A 32 -13.94 17.23 6.00
C LEU A 32 -12.58 17.33 5.32
N PRO A 33 -11.49 16.84 5.95
CA PRO A 33 -10.18 16.86 5.31
C PRO A 33 -10.15 15.91 4.12
N ASN A 34 -9.33 16.23 3.12
CA ASN A 34 -9.20 15.38 1.94
C ASN A 34 -8.70 13.98 2.31
N HIS A 35 -9.20 12.96 1.63
CA HIS A 35 -8.71 11.60 1.80
C HIS A 35 -7.53 11.32 0.86
N TRP A 36 -6.41 10.86 1.41
CA TRP A 36 -5.22 10.53 0.61
C TRP A 36 -5.09 9.02 0.41
N ILE A 37 -4.71 8.65 -0.81
CA ILE A 37 -4.46 7.28 -1.24
C ILE A 37 -3.03 7.21 -1.77
N LEU A 38 -2.19 6.34 -1.18
CA LEU A 38 -0.89 6.04 -1.77
C LEU A 38 -1.10 5.08 -2.94
N MET A 39 -0.57 5.40 -4.11
CA MET A 39 -0.80 4.64 -5.33
C MET A 39 0.54 4.26 -5.96
N LEU A 40 0.70 2.98 -6.26
CA LEU A 40 1.78 2.45 -7.05
C LEU A 40 1.24 2.13 -8.44
N THR A 41 1.57 2.96 -9.42
CA THR A 41 1.08 2.83 -10.80
C THR A 41 2.15 2.28 -11.72
N ASP A 42 1.73 1.58 -12.76
CA ASP A 42 2.61 1.25 -13.88
C ASP A 42 3.08 2.51 -14.64
N ALA A 43 3.99 2.31 -15.60
CA ALA A 43 4.62 3.41 -16.34
C ALA A 43 3.59 4.23 -17.15
N ASP A 44 2.59 3.56 -17.71
CA ASP A 44 1.52 4.18 -18.51
C ASP A 44 0.37 4.74 -17.65
N ALA A 45 0.43 4.51 -16.34
CA ALA A 45 -0.59 4.89 -15.35
C ALA A 45 -1.99 4.37 -15.67
N GLU A 46 -2.07 3.20 -16.31
CA GLU A 46 -3.32 2.50 -16.63
C GLU A 46 -3.80 1.70 -15.41
N TYR A 47 -2.89 1.03 -14.71
CA TYR A 47 -3.19 0.24 -13.52
C TYR A 47 -2.51 0.79 -12.27
N ALA A 48 -3.16 0.61 -11.13
CA ALA A 48 -2.65 1.02 -9.83
C ALA A 48 -2.87 -0.06 -8.78
N THR A 49 -1.92 -0.19 -7.85
CA THR A 49 -2.17 -0.73 -6.51
C THR A 49 -2.31 0.44 -5.53
N CYS A 50 -3.46 0.52 -4.89
CA CYS A 50 -3.85 1.57 -3.96
C CYS A 50 -3.70 1.08 -2.52
N TYR A 51 -3.21 1.96 -1.66
CA TYR A 51 -3.10 1.76 -0.22
C TYR A 51 -3.70 2.97 0.48
N HIS A 52 -4.70 2.74 1.31
CA HIS A 52 -5.34 3.82 2.05
C HIS A 52 -6.00 3.29 3.33
N PRO A 53 -5.88 4.03 4.45
CA PRO A 53 -6.60 3.70 5.66
C PRO A 53 -8.07 4.13 5.53
N LEU A 54 -9.00 3.23 5.81
CA LEU A 54 -10.43 3.52 5.91
C LEU A 54 -10.92 3.33 7.35
N GLY A 55 -12.16 3.73 7.60
CA GLY A 55 -12.78 3.62 8.92
C GLY A 55 -12.59 4.89 9.75
N GLY A 56 -12.28 4.72 11.03
CA GLY A 56 -12.02 5.81 11.96
C GLY A 56 -13.27 6.38 12.64
N PRO A 57 -13.08 7.43 13.47
CA PRO A 57 -14.14 8.00 14.31
C PRO A 57 -15.37 8.47 13.51
N SER A 58 -15.16 9.05 12.33
CA SER A 58 -16.24 9.52 11.45
C SER A 58 -17.15 8.37 10.96
N ARG A 59 -16.60 7.17 10.79
CA ARG A 59 -17.33 5.97 10.38
C ARG A 59 -17.71 5.06 11.56
N ARG A 60 -17.40 5.46 12.80
CA ARG A 60 -17.60 4.68 14.04
C ARG A 60 -17.06 3.25 13.93
N ARG A 61 -15.89 3.10 13.30
CA ARG A 61 -15.21 1.82 13.12
C ARG A 61 -13.72 1.98 13.40
N PRO A 62 -13.02 0.87 13.74
CA PRO A 62 -11.56 0.84 13.74
C PRO A 62 -10.96 1.37 12.44
N TRP A 63 -9.72 1.85 12.51
CA TRP A 63 -8.96 2.14 11.31
C TRP A 63 -8.46 0.83 10.68
N GLU A 64 -8.64 0.68 9.38
CA GLU A 64 -8.22 -0.51 8.62
C GLU A 64 -7.43 -0.09 7.37
N LEU A 65 -6.33 -0.80 7.07
CA LEU A 65 -5.62 -0.63 5.81
C LEU A 65 -6.31 -1.42 4.71
N VAL A 66 -6.83 -0.72 3.71
CA VAL A 66 -7.30 -1.33 2.47
C VAL A 66 -6.20 -1.32 1.42
N ILE A 67 -6.02 -2.45 0.73
CA ILE A 67 -5.07 -2.61 -0.37
C ILE A 67 -5.78 -3.24 -1.55
N GLU A 68 -5.91 -2.49 -2.64
CA GLU A 68 -6.69 -2.88 -3.80
C GLU A 68 -5.91 -2.62 -5.09
N SER A 69 -6.12 -3.45 -6.10
CA SER A 69 -5.49 -3.27 -7.41
C SER A 69 -6.55 -3.21 -8.48
N GLY A 70 -6.40 -2.31 -9.46
CA GLY A 70 -7.35 -2.15 -10.54
C GLY A 70 -6.93 -1.08 -11.53
N GLU A 71 -7.83 -0.74 -12.45
CA GLU A 71 -7.64 0.38 -13.37
C GLU A 71 -7.51 1.69 -12.57
N ARG A 72 -6.55 2.55 -12.93
CA ARG A 72 -6.32 3.80 -12.21
C ARG A 72 -7.54 4.75 -12.26
N ARG A 73 -8.29 4.72 -13.37
CA ARG A 73 -9.48 5.55 -13.57
C ARG A 73 -10.69 5.14 -12.73
N SER A 74 -10.70 3.94 -12.15
CA SER A 74 -11.80 3.51 -11.30
C SER A 74 -11.74 4.11 -9.90
N TRP A 75 -10.65 4.79 -9.56
CA TRP A 75 -10.48 5.49 -8.29
C TRP A 75 -11.00 6.92 -8.44
N ASP A 76 -11.93 7.30 -7.56
CA ASP A 76 -12.55 8.64 -7.52
C ASP A 76 -11.57 9.67 -6.95
N VAL A 77 -10.52 9.96 -7.71
CA VAL A 77 -9.39 10.82 -7.34
C VAL A 77 -9.45 12.12 -8.14
N ASP A 78 -9.54 13.26 -7.46
CA ASP A 78 -9.60 14.57 -8.11
C ASP A 78 -8.24 15.05 -8.60
N ARG A 79 -7.18 14.77 -7.82
CA ARG A 79 -5.82 15.18 -8.15
C ARG A 79 -4.79 14.14 -7.75
N PHE A 80 -3.71 14.09 -8.52
CA PHE A 80 -2.56 13.24 -8.25
C PHE A 80 -1.34 14.09 -7.90
N SER A 81 -0.64 13.74 -6.83
CA SER A 81 0.65 14.30 -6.47
C SER A 81 1.75 13.28 -6.72
N TYR A 82 2.70 13.60 -7.58
CA TYR A 82 3.82 12.72 -7.86
C TYR A 82 4.82 12.69 -6.70
N VAL A 83 5.25 11.49 -6.30
CA VAL A 83 6.28 11.31 -5.28
C VAL A 83 7.61 10.93 -5.93
N SER A 84 7.68 9.76 -6.56
CA SER A 84 8.93 9.28 -7.15
C SER A 84 8.67 8.17 -8.16
N LYS A 85 9.62 7.98 -9.06
CA LYS A 85 9.78 6.79 -9.87
C LYS A 85 10.60 5.78 -9.08
N ILE A 86 10.18 4.52 -9.05
CA ILE A 86 10.87 3.42 -8.35
C ILE A 86 10.94 2.19 -9.25
N SER A 87 11.97 1.36 -9.11
CA SER A 87 11.98 0.04 -9.77
C SER A 87 10.90 -0.87 -9.17
N ALA A 88 10.27 -1.70 -10.00
CA ALA A 88 9.27 -2.68 -9.58
C ALA A 88 9.79 -3.65 -8.50
N ARG A 89 11.11 -3.86 -8.39
CA ARG A 89 11.70 -4.67 -7.31
C ARG A 89 11.36 -4.14 -5.91
N TYR A 90 11.06 -2.84 -5.80
CA TYR A 90 10.72 -2.16 -4.56
C TYR A 90 9.22 -2.18 -4.22
N ALA A 91 8.35 -2.72 -5.10
CA ALA A 91 6.91 -2.81 -4.85
C ALA A 91 6.58 -3.57 -3.54
N ARG A 92 7.34 -4.62 -3.23
CA ARG A 92 7.19 -5.37 -1.96
C ARG A 92 7.52 -4.49 -0.75
N GLN A 93 8.52 -3.62 -0.84
CA GLN A 93 8.88 -2.72 0.26
C GLN A 93 7.79 -1.67 0.49
N VAL A 94 7.20 -1.11 -0.56
CA VAL A 94 6.03 -0.23 -0.45
C VAL A 94 4.90 -0.90 0.33
N LYS A 95 4.54 -2.14 -0.04
CA LYS A 95 3.50 -2.90 0.67
C LYS A 95 3.86 -3.20 2.13
N VAL A 96 5.11 -3.53 2.42
CA VAL A 96 5.59 -3.80 3.79
C VAL A 96 5.53 -2.55 4.64
N SER A 97 6.00 -1.41 4.12
CA SER A 97 5.93 -0.12 4.80
C SER A 97 4.48 0.28 5.08
N ALA A 98 3.60 0.17 4.08
CA ALA A 98 2.17 0.45 4.24
C ALA A 98 1.54 -0.36 5.39
N LYS A 99 1.83 -1.67 5.46
CA LYS A 99 1.32 -2.54 6.52
C LYS A 99 1.94 -2.30 7.90
N LYS A 100 3.20 -1.88 7.94
CA LYS A 100 3.94 -1.63 9.18
C LYS A 100 3.44 -0.39 9.91
N ILE A 101 3.02 0.64 9.16
CA ILE A 101 2.59 1.91 9.75
C ILE A 101 1.13 1.78 10.26
N PRO A 102 0.88 2.03 11.57
CA PRO A 102 -0.47 2.01 12.12
C PRO A 102 -1.40 2.96 11.38
N CYS A 103 -2.60 2.49 11.06
CA CYS A 103 -3.61 3.27 10.35
C CYS A 103 -4.14 4.43 11.22
N GLY A 104 -4.68 5.43 10.55
CA GLY A 104 -5.17 6.67 11.16
C GLY A 104 -5.56 7.67 10.08
N PHE A 105 -5.48 8.96 10.40
CA PHE A 105 -5.68 10.02 9.43
C PHE A 105 -4.81 9.83 8.19
N SER A 106 -5.43 9.69 7.02
CA SER A 106 -4.79 9.18 5.81
C SER A 106 -3.59 9.99 5.36
N GLN A 107 -3.65 11.31 5.50
CA GLN A 107 -2.55 12.20 5.10
C GLN A 107 -1.30 11.98 5.95
N ARG A 108 -1.46 11.91 7.28
CA ARG A 108 -0.37 11.58 8.21
C ARG A 108 0.15 10.16 8.01
N TRP A 109 -0.74 9.22 7.75
CA TRP A 109 -0.36 7.84 7.43
C TRP A 109 0.53 7.78 6.19
N VAL A 110 0.13 8.43 5.09
CA VAL A 110 0.93 8.51 3.85
C VAL A 110 2.31 9.10 4.14
N VAL A 111 2.40 10.22 4.84
CA VAL A 111 3.70 10.84 5.19
C VAL A 111 4.61 9.88 5.97
N ARG A 112 4.06 9.12 6.93
CA ARG A 112 4.84 8.13 7.70
C ARG A 112 5.31 6.97 6.84
N VAL A 113 4.49 6.50 5.89
CA VAL A 113 4.92 5.48 4.91
C VAL A 113 6.05 6.02 4.04
N LEU A 114 5.91 7.24 3.52
CA LEU A 114 6.96 7.87 2.70
C LEU A 114 8.26 8.03 3.49
N TRP A 115 8.19 8.46 4.75
CA TRP A 115 9.36 8.56 5.63
C TRP A 115 10.06 7.20 5.79
N ASP A 116 9.31 6.12 6.03
CA ASP A 116 9.87 4.77 6.15
C ASP A 116 10.51 4.29 4.83
N LEU A 117 9.94 4.66 3.68
CA LEU A 117 10.51 4.39 2.36
C LEU A 117 11.79 5.18 2.06
N GLU A 118 11.89 6.42 2.56
CA GLU A 118 13.14 7.20 2.50
C GLU A 118 14.25 6.55 3.32
N LEU A 119 13.95 6.10 4.55
CA LEU A 119 14.92 5.40 5.40
C LEU A 119 15.42 4.11 4.74
N GLN A 120 14.55 3.43 3.99
CA GLN A 120 14.90 2.25 3.19
C GLN A 120 15.57 2.56 1.85
N LYS A 121 15.74 3.85 1.50
CA LYS A 121 16.28 4.32 0.21
C LYS A 121 15.49 3.84 -1.01
N VAL A 122 14.19 3.59 -0.84
CA VAL A 122 13.28 3.24 -1.93
C VAL A 122 12.88 4.49 -2.73
N ILE A 123 12.75 5.63 -2.05
CA ILE A 123 12.49 6.94 -2.65
C ILE A 123 13.57 7.96 -2.24
N PRO A 124 13.75 9.06 -2.99
CA PRO A 124 14.68 10.12 -2.63
C PRO A 124 14.38 10.74 -1.27
N PRO A 125 15.41 11.15 -0.50
CA PRO A 125 15.22 11.78 0.80
C PRO A 125 14.53 13.15 0.67
N GLY A 126 13.67 13.49 1.65
CA GLY A 126 13.01 14.79 1.75
C GLY A 126 11.66 14.90 1.02
N MET A 127 11.22 13.84 0.35
CA MET A 127 9.88 13.74 -0.26
C MET A 127 8.77 13.73 0.78
N ALA A 128 8.89 12.96 1.85
CA ALA A 128 7.97 12.92 2.98
C ALA A 128 7.82 14.31 3.61
N ARG A 129 8.93 15.02 3.81
CA ARG A 129 8.91 16.40 4.32
C ARG A 129 8.21 17.37 3.36
N LYS A 130 8.45 17.24 2.06
CA LYS A 130 7.79 18.06 1.03
C LYS A 130 6.28 17.83 1.05
N ILE A 131 5.84 16.58 1.01
CA ILE A 131 4.43 16.20 1.05
C ILE A 131 3.77 16.58 2.38
N ALA A 132 4.50 16.53 3.50
CA ALA A 132 3.98 16.92 4.80
C ALA A 132 3.55 18.39 4.90
N GLN A 133 4.00 19.25 3.98
CA GLN A 133 3.58 20.65 3.92
C GLN A 133 2.12 20.82 3.50
N ASP A 134 1.55 19.82 2.81
CA ASP A 134 0.18 19.84 2.32
C ASP A 134 -0.79 19.11 3.27
N VAL A 135 -0.30 18.62 4.41
CA VAL A 135 -1.13 17.92 5.40
C VAL A 135 -2.05 18.91 6.11
N GLU A 136 -3.34 18.62 6.05
CA GLU A 136 -4.40 19.35 6.75
C GLU A 136 -4.37 19.06 8.25
N GLU A 137 -5.05 19.91 9.01
CA GLU A 137 -5.25 19.68 10.45
C GLU A 137 -5.98 18.35 10.65
N ASP A 138 -5.49 17.53 11.59
CA ASP A 138 -6.07 16.21 11.86
C ASP A 138 -7.21 16.38 12.87
N PRO A 139 -8.48 16.24 12.43
CA PRO A 139 -9.63 16.42 13.32
C PRO A 139 -9.77 15.27 14.32
N TYR A 140 -8.94 14.24 14.21
CA TYR A 140 -8.96 13.04 15.05
C TYR A 140 -7.73 12.92 15.95
N ALA A 141 -6.93 13.99 16.11
CA ALA A 141 -5.71 13.97 16.91
C ALA A 141 -5.96 13.53 18.37
N ASP A 142 -7.13 13.87 18.92
CA ASP A 142 -7.56 13.52 20.28
C ASP A 142 -8.36 12.20 20.34
N ALA A 143 -8.65 11.58 19.19
CA ALA A 143 -9.36 10.32 19.16
C ALA A 143 -8.40 9.18 19.50
N SER A 144 -8.65 8.48 20.62
CA SER A 144 -7.96 7.22 20.92
C SER A 144 -8.17 6.24 19.76
N PRO A 145 -7.11 5.64 19.20
CA PRO A 145 -7.28 4.66 18.14
C PRO A 145 -8.05 3.47 18.70
N ILE A 146 -9.27 3.26 18.21
CA ILE A 146 -9.97 1.99 18.41
C ILE A 146 -9.27 1.01 17.47
N VAL A 147 -8.24 0.33 17.96
CA VAL A 147 -7.61 -0.78 17.26
C VAL A 147 -8.36 -2.03 17.69
N GLU A 148 -9.32 -2.48 16.91
CA GLU A 148 -9.77 -3.87 17.02
C GLU A 148 -8.89 -4.69 16.08
N GLU A 149 -8.08 -5.56 16.66
CA GLU A 149 -7.41 -6.62 15.93
C GLU A 149 -8.48 -7.62 15.48
N HIS A 150 -8.98 -7.46 14.26
CA HIS A 150 -9.76 -8.51 13.61
C HIS A 150 -8.76 -9.47 12.95
N GLU A 151 -8.69 -10.71 13.43
CA GLU A 151 -8.11 -11.83 12.67
C GLU A 151 -8.89 -11.92 11.35
N GLY A 152 -8.28 -11.43 10.28
CA GLY A 152 -8.93 -11.34 8.99
C GLY A 152 -9.27 -12.73 8.45
N PHE A 153 -10.28 -12.80 7.59
CA PHE A 153 -10.71 -13.97 6.81
C PHE A 153 -9.59 -14.85 6.20
N ARG A 154 -8.38 -14.30 6.04
CA ARG A 154 -7.16 -15.02 5.63
C ARG A 154 -6.68 -16.05 6.67
N ASP A 155 -6.82 -15.77 7.96
CA ASP A 155 -6.38 -16.69 9.02
C ASP A 155 -7.33 -17.89 9.10
N GLN A 156 -8.64 -17.66 8.90
CA GLN A 156 -9.64 -18.74 8.77
C GLN A 156 -9.43 -19.62 7.51
N MET A 157 -8.89 -19.06 6.42
CA MET A 157 -8.61 -19.81 5.20
C MET A 157 -7.36 -20.70 5.33
N PHE A 158 -6.32 -20.24 6.04
CA PHE A 158 -5.17 -21.10 6.35
C PHE A 158 -5.52 -22.18 7.36
N ASP A 159 -6.34 -21.88 8.38
CA ASP A 159 -6.88 -22.88 9.29
C ASP A 159 -7.77 -23.92 8.56
N TRP A 160 -8.57 -23.50 7.59
CA TRP A 160 -9.37 -24.43 6.78
C TRP A 160 -8.48 -25.34 5.91
N VAL A 161 -7.47 -24.77 5.24
CA VAL A 161 -6.53 -25.52 4.38
C VAL A 161 -5.65 -26.46 5.20
N GLU A 162 -5.17 -26.08 6.37
CA GLU A 162 -4.42 -26.99 7.25
C GLU A 162 -5.29 -28.12 7.80
N LYS A 163 -6.56 -27.82 8.12
CA LYS A 163 -7.50 -28.79 8.70
C LYS A 163 -8.12 -29.74 7.66
N HIS A 164 -8.19 -29.34 6.39
CA HIS A 164 -8.89 -30.10 5.34
C HIS A 164 -8.05 -30.48 4.12
N CYS A 165 -6.83 -29.94 3.96
CA CYS A 165 -5.96 -30.25 2.81
C CYS A 165 -4.63 -30.91 3.17
N ARG A 166 -4.41 -31.35 4.42
CA ARG A 166 -3.35 -32.36 4.67
C ARG A 166 -3.76 -33.66 3.98
N PRO A 167 -2.99 -34.21 3.03
CA PRO A 167 -3.12 -35.61 2.72
C PRO A 167 -2.74 -36.37 3.98
N SER A 168 -3.53 -37.37 4.34
CA SER A 168 -3.11 -38.42 5.26
C SER A 168 -1.81 -39.01 4.70
N LEU A 169 -0.67 -38.55 5.20
CA LEU A 169 0.59 -39.28 5.14
C LEU A 169 0.46 -40.44 6.13
N SER A 170 -0.39 -41.39 5.77
CA SER A 170 -0.31 -42.76 6.21
C SER A 170 0.73 -43.43 5.33
N PHE A 171 1.96 -43.54 5.83
CA PHE A 171 2.87 -44.58 5.39
C PHE A 171 3.67 -45.09 6.59
N LEU A 172 3.24 -46.30 7.00
CA LEU A 172 3.91 -47.39 7.72
C LEU A 172 4.42 -47.12 9.15
#